data_AF-A8LZ70-F1
#
_entry.id   AF-A8LZ70-F1
#
_cell.length_a   1.000
_cell.length_b   1.000
_cell.length_c   1.000
_cell.angle_alpha   90.00
_cell.angle_beta   90.00
_cell.angle_gamma   90.00
#
_symmetry.space_group_name_H-M   'P 1'
#
loop_
_entity.id
_entity.type
_entity.pdbx_description
1 polymer ?
#
loop_
_entity_poly.entity_id
_entity_poly.type
_entity_poly.pdbx_seq_one_letter_code
_entity_poly.pdbx_strand_id
1 'polypeptide(L)'
;MAALIIVALTLGAGLAPAGPAVAASPARQAPATENDPEGGTPALRDQLEAASKGYLDAKQALANSLKRQQQLATQLKTTEAQHAERASRVEQLAGLAYRTGPLRTASALLNSESPASFLDRANALEVVVANEDQAIHELHETRDQINRSTRAVEVEIVEQRKQQAVMAKRKQQAEKALAVAVANERARAAAAASTTPTTTQNSTKATPAPRNPDGSWPAETCSVNDPTPANGCITPRTLHALNQAKAAGFTRYVSCFRSGGSGEHPKGRACDFAAQKDGFGGAATGGDRTYGNNLAAFLVDNADRLAVLYVIWYRQIWLPSSGWKSYSGAGGDPSSDHTNHVHLSVY
;
A
#
# COMPACT_ATOMS: atom_id res chain seq x y z
N MET A 1 7.65 -31.24 14.36
CA MET A 1 6.37 -31.37 13.63
C MET A 1 5.62 -30.06 13.79
N ALA A 2 5.56 -29.24 12.75
CA ALA A 2 4.86 -27.95 12.79
C ALA A 2 3.36 -28.20 12.58
N ALA A 3 2.57 -28.08 13.64
CA ALA A 3 1.12 -28.13 13.55
C ALA A 3 0.62 -26.82 12.91
N LEU A 4 0.10 -26.93 11.69
CA LEU A 4 -0.76 -25.91 11.08
C LEU A 4 -1.99 -25.74 11.98
N ILE A 5 -2.06 -24.66 12.75
CA ILE A 5 -3.29 -24.28 13.44
C ILE A 5 -4.11 -23.43 12.46
N ILE A 6 -5.04 -24.10 11.76
CA ILE A 6 -6.12 -23.44 11.03
C ILE A 6 -7.20 -23.11 12.06
N VAL A 7 -7.25 -21.85 12.52
CA VAL A 7 -8.40 -21.35 13.27
C VAL A 7 -9.46 -20.89 12.27
N ALA A 8 -10.42 -21.76 11.99
CA ALA A 8 -11.70 -21.38 11.43
C ALA A 8 -12.62 -20.96 12.58
N LEU A 9 -13.06 -19.70 12.62
CA LEU A 9 -14.11 -19.27 13.54
C LEU A 9 -15.21 -18.50 12.82
N THR A 10 -16.42 -18.97 13.08
CA THR A 10 -17.73 -18.56 12.60
C THR A 10 -18.13 -17.18 13.12
N LEU A 11 -18.62 -16.30 12.25
CA LEU A 11 -19.23 -15.02 12.63
C LEU A 11 -20.58 -15.25 13.33
N GLY A 12 -20.63 -14.99 14.63
CA GLY A 12 -21.87 -14.75 15.36
C GLY A 12 -22.28 -13.28 15.23
N ALA A 13 -23.48 -13.03 14.73
CA ALA A 13 -24.09 -11.71 14.66
C ALA A 13 -24.54 -11.26 16.06
N GLY A 14 -23.83 -10.29 16.65
CA GLY A 14 -24.23 -9.60 17.87
C GLY A 14 -24.88 -8.25 17.53
N LEU A 15 -26.19 -8.15 17.76
CA LEU A 15 -26.94 -6.90 17.75
C LEU A 15 -26.56 -6.08 19.00
N ALA A 16 -26.17 -4.81 18.81
CA ALA A 16 -26.03 -3.83 19.88
C ALA A 16 -27.07 -2.71 19.73
N PRO A 17 -27.58 -2.14 20.84
CA PRO A 17 -28.76 -1.27 20.83
C PRO A 17 -28.47 0.15 20.34
N ALA A 18 -29.47 0.75 19.68
CA ALA A 18 -29.47 2.12 19.19
C ALA A 18 -29.63 3.13 20.34
N GLY A 19 -28.69 4.07 20.44
CA GLY A 19 -28.84 5.30 21.23
C GLY A 19 -29.52 6.42 20.44
N PRO A 20 -30.08 7.44 21.10
CA PRO A 20 -30.96 8.42 20.48
C PRO A 20 -30.20 9.33 19.50
N ALA A 21 -30.80 9.54 18.34
CA ALA A 21 -30.30 10.40 17.27
C ALA A 21 -30.37 11.87 17.69
N VAL A 22 -29.21 12.54 17.76
CA VAL A 22 -29.13 13.99 17.80
C VAL A 22 -29.17 14.48 16.35
N ALA A 23 -30.23 15.22 16.00
CA ALA A 23 -30.40 15.81 14.68
C ALA A 23 -29.26 16.82 14.41
N ALA A 24 -28.41 16.50 13.44
CA ALA A 24 -27.42 17.45 12.93
C ALA A 24 -28.13 18.49 12.04
N SER A 25 -27.89 19.76 12.31
CA SER A 25 -28.39 20.89 11.51
C SER A 25 -28.03 20.73 10.03
N PRO A 26 -28.91 21.11 9.08
CA PRO A 26 -28.62 21.00 7.67
C PRO A 26 -27.46 21.93 7.33
N ALA A 27 -26.33 21.36 6.93
CA ALA A 27 -25.23 22.11 6.35
C ALA A 27 -25.75 22.80 5.08
N ARG A 28 -25.72 24.14 5.07
CA ARG A 28 -25.93 24.95 3.86
C ARG A 28 -24.94 24.46 2.79
N GLN A 29 -25.46 23.82 1.75
CA GLN A 29 -24.70 23.53 0.55
C GLN A 29 -24.36 24.87 -0.12
N ALA A 30 -23.07 25.18 -0.21
CA ALA A 30 -22.60 26.22 -1.10
C ALA A 30 -22.93 25.81 -2.55
N PRO A 31 -23.36 26.75 -3.41
CA PRO A 31 -23.72 26.42 -4.77
C PRO A 31 -22.49 25.86 -5.50
N ALA A 32 -22.67 24.73 -6.18
CA ALA A 32 -21.70 24.25 -7.14
C ALA A 32 -21.48 25.37 -8.17
N THR A 33 -20.25 25.82 -8.34
CA THR A 33 -19.90 26.70 -9.47
C THR A 33 -20.23 25.91 -10.74
N GLU A 34 -21.26 26.35 -11.46
CA GLU A 34 -21.90 25.61 -12.56
C GLU A 34 -20.99 25.32 -13.78
N ASN A 35 -19.70 25.68 -13.75
CA ASN A 35 -18.77 25.53 -14.87
C ASN A 35 -17.39 25.01 -14.44
N ASP A 36 -17.33 24.02 -13.55
CA ASP A 36 -16.06 23.37 -13.22
C ASP A 36 -15.68 22.35 -14.33
N PRO A 37 -14.62 22.60 -15.12
CA PRO A 37 -14.23 21.76 -16.25
C PRO A 37 -13.73 20.36 -15.86
N GLU A 38 -13.47 20.08 -14.58
CA GLU A 38 -13.01 18.75 -14.11
C GLU A 38 -14.18 17.78 -13.83
N GLY A 39 -15.44 18.20 -14.07
CA GLY A 39 -16.65 17.35 -13.92
C GLY A 39 -16.94 16.84 -12.50
N GLY A 40 -18.19 16.50 -12.17
CA GLY A 40 -18.56 16.13 -10.80
C GLY A 40 -18.51 17.29 -9.79
N THR A 41 -18.72 17.02 -8.51
CA THR A 41 -18.73 18.04 -7.44
C THR A 41 -17.39 18.10 -6.70
N PRO A 42 -17.03 19.24 -6.08
CA PRO A 42 -15.84 19.33 -5.22
C PRO A 42 -15.80 18.21 -4.16
N ALA A 43 -16.94 17.95 -3.51
CA ALA A 43 -17.07 16.90 -2.50
C ALA A 43 -16.85 15.49 -3.06
N LEU A 44 -17.23 15.23 -4.33
CA LEU A 44 -16.93 13.96 -5.00
C LEU A 44 -15.41 13.81 -5.18
N ARG A 45 -14.74 14.85 -5.70
CA ARG A 45 -13.30 14.80 -5.96
C ARG A 45 -12.49 14.61 -4.68
N ASP A 46 -12.84 15.33 -3.61
CA ASP A 46 -12.21 15.15 -2.29
C ASP A 46 -12.39 13.72 -1.75
N GLN A 47 -13.58 13.12 -1.95
CA GLN A 47 -13.83 11.73 -1.56
C GLN A 47 -13.03 10.73 -2.40
N LEU A 48 -12.88 10.97 -3.69
CA LEU A 48 -12.09 10.14 -4.61
C LEU A 48 -10.59 10.23 -4.32
N GLU A 49 -10.10 11.44 -4.04
CA GLU A 49 -8.71 11.67 -3.59
C GLU A 49 -8.45 10.90 -2.29
N ALA A 50 -9.24 11.16 -1.24
CA ALA A 50 -9.06 10.54 0.06
C ALA A 50 -9.18 9.00 0.01
N ALA A 51 -10.09 8.48 -0.82
CA ALA A 51 -10.24 7.05 -1.03
C ALA A 51 -9.03 6.45 -1.76
N SER A 52 -8.57 7.07 -2.84
CA SER A 52 -7.46 6.55 -3.66
C SER A 52 -6.14 6.64 -2.91
N LYS A 53 -5.88 7.78 -2.24
CA LYS A 53 -4.70 7.98 -1.40
C LYS A 53 -4.62 6.95 -0.28
N GLY A 54 -5.72 6.82 0.48
CA GLY A 54 -5.79 5.83 1.57
C GLY A 54 -5.71 4.38 1.09
N TYR A 55 -6.15 4.07 -0.13
CA TYR A 55 -5.99 2.74 -0.72
C TYR A 55 -4.53 2.46 -1.09
N LEU A 56 -3.83 3.43 -1.70
CA LEU A 56 -2.41 3.29 -2.04
C LEU A 56 -1.53 3.15 -0.79
N ASP A 57 -1.79 3.96 0.24
CA ASP A 57 -1.08 3.88 1.53
C ASP A 57 -1.27 2.50 2.18
N ALA A 58 -2.52 2.01 2.25
CA ALA A 58 -2.83 0.70 2.82
C ALA A 58 -2.22 -0.45 2.01
N LYS A 59 -2.22 -0.35 0.68
CA LYS A 59 -1.56 -1.32 -0.21
C LYS A 59 -0.06 -1.40 0.06
N GLN A 60 0.61 -0.26 0.24
CA GLN A 60 2.04 -0.23 0.57
C GLN A 60 2.31 -0.80 1.97
N ALA A 61 1.51 -0.43 2.97
CA ALA A 61 1.62 -0.97 4.32
C ALA A 61 1.45 -2.49 4.35
N LEU A 62 0.50 -3.03 3.57
CA LEU A 62 0.31 -4.47 3.40
C LEU A 62 1.55 -5.14 2.80
N ALA A 63 2.12 -4.56 1.73
CA ALA A 63 3.33 -5.09 1.09
C ALA A 63 4.53 -5.11 2.06
N ASN A 64 4.70 -4.05 2.84
CA ASN A 64 5.75 -3.97 3.86
C ASN A 64 5.56 -5.02 4.95
N SER A 65 4.32 -5.22 5.41
CA SER A 65 4.00 -6.22 6.42
C SER A 65 4.27 -7.65 5.93
N LEU A 66 3.92 -7.96 4.66
CA LEU A 66 4.25 -9.25 4.04
C LEU A 66 5.76 -9.48 3.94
N LYS A 67 6.53 -8.44 3.57
CA LYS A 67 7.99 -8.52 3.53
C LYS A 67 8.59 -8.81 4.91
N ARG A 68 8.12 -8.10 5.95
CA ARG A 68 8.56 -8.35 7.35
C ARG A 68 8.19 -9.73 7.82
N GLN A 69 6.98 -10.21 7.51
CA GLN A 69 6.57 -11.58 7.82
C GLN A 69 7.50 -12.61 7.19
N GLN A 70 7.91 -12.44 5.93
CA GLN A 70 8.85 -13.34 5.26
C GLN A 70 10.24 -13.33 5.92
N GLN A 71 10.72 -12.15 6.33
CA GLN A 71 11.99 -12.01 7.05
C GLN A 71 11.93 -12.71 8.41
N LEU A 72 10.86 -12.50 9.17
CA LEU A 72 10.62 -13.16 10.46
C LEU A 72 10.51 -14.68 10.30
N ALA A 73 9.85 -15.18 9.26
CA ALA A 73 9.76 -16.62 8.99
C ALA A 73 11.15 -17.23 8.71
N THR A 74 12.01 -16.50 8.00
CA THR A 74 13.40 -16.93 7.74
C THR A 74 14.23 -16.94 9.02
N GLN A 75 14.07 -15.92 9.87
CA GLN A 75 14.71 -15.83 11.17
C GLN A 75 14.24 -16.97 12.09
N LEU A 76 12.94 -17.23 12.16
CA LEU A 76 12.35 -18.28 12.97
C LEU A 76 12.94 -19.65 12.60
N LYS A 77 12.98 -19.99 11.31
CA LYS A 77 13.59 -21.24 10.83
C LYS A 77 15.05 -21.38 11.29
N THR A 78 15.80 -20.27 11.25
CA THR A 78 17.21 -20.26 11.67
C THR A 78 17.34 -20.48 13.17
N THR A 79 16.55 -19.76 13.97
CA THR A 79 16.57 -19.87 15.43
C THR A 79 16.04 -21.22 15.92
N GLU A 80 15.05 -21.81 15.25
CA GLU A 80 14.58 -23.17 15.54
C GLU A 80 15.66 -24.23 15.33
N ALA A 81 16.45 -24.11 14.25
CA ALA A 81 17.59 -25.00 14.01
C ALA A 81 18.66 -24.83 15.10
N GLN A 82 18.98 -23.59 15.49
CA GLN A 82 19.91 -23.31 16.59
C GLN A 82 19.42 -23.87 17.92
N HIS A 83 18.13 -23.69 18.23
CA HIS A 83 17.51 -24.22 19.44
C HIS A 83 17.61 -25.75 19.47
N ALA A 84 17.38 -26.45 18.36
CA ALA A 84 17.51 -27.90 18.28
C ALA A 84 18.95 -28.38 18.54
N GLU A 85 19.95 -27.68 17.98
CA GLU A 85 21.36 -27.97 18.22
C GLU A 85 21.73 -27.75 19.70
N ARG A 86 21.30 -26.62 20.28
CA ARG A 86 21.55 -26.28 21.68
C ARG A 86 20.84 -27.24 22.64
N ALA A 87 19.62 -27.68 22.30
CA ALA A 87 18.90 -28.68 23.07
C ALA A 87 19.66 -30.01 23.11
N SER A 88 20.18 -30.46 21.96
CA SER A 88 21.01 -31.67 21.90
C SER A 88 22.28 -31.56 22.74
N ARG A 89 22.94 -30.39 22.75
CA ARG A 89 24.10 -30.15 23.61
C ARG A 89 23.75 -30.24 25.10
N VAL A 90 22.66 -29.63 25.53
CA VAL A 90 22.19 -29.69 26.92
C VAL A 90 21.80 -31.13 27.31
N GLU A 91 21.16 -31.90 26.42
CA GLU A 91 20.86 -33.31 26.65
C GLU A 91 22.14 -34.16 26.86
N GLN A 92 23.19 -33.91 26.07
CA GLN A 92 24.48 -34.59 26.23
C GLN A 92 25.13 -34.25 27.58
N LEU A 93 25.12 -32.98 27.99
CA LEU A 93 25.63 -32.53 29.28
C LEU A 93 24.85 -33.17 30.44
N ALA A 94 23.52 -33.13 30.38
CA ALA A 94 22.66 -33.76 31.38
C ALA A 94 22.91 -35.28 31.48
N GLY A 95 23.09 -35.97 30.34
CA GLY A 95 23.41 -37.39 30.31
C GLY A 95 24.81 -37.72 30.83
N LEU A 96 25.79 -36.81 30.70
CA LEU A 96 27.10 -36.96 31.33
C LEU A 96 26.99 -36.77 32.84
N ALA A 97 26.39 -35.67 33.30
CA ALA A 97 26.19 -35.35 34.71
C ALA A 97 25.43 -36.47 35.46
N TYR A 98 24.42 -37.08 34.81
CA TYR A 98 23.68 -38.22 35.37
C TYR A 98 24.56 -39.47 35.55
N ARG A 99 25.45 -39.76 34.58
CA ARG A 99 26.34 -40.94 34.62
C ARG A 99 27.52 -40.78 35.57
N THR A 100 28.08 -39.59 35.68
CA THR A 100 29.15 -39.30 36.63
C THR A 100 28.60 -39.22 38.05
N GLY A 101 27.54 -38.44 38.26
CA GLY A 101 26.93 -38.25 39.57
C GLY A 101 27.82 -37.48 40.57
N PRO A 102 27.23 -36.86 41.60
CA PRO A 102 27.96 -35.96 42.51
C PRO A 102 29.04 -36.69 43.33
N LEU A 103 28.80 -37.95 43.70
CA LEU A 103 29.74 -38.74 44.49
C LEU A 103 31.04 -39.03 43.74
N ARG A 104 30.97 -39.28 42.42
CA ARG A 104 32.15 -39.62 41.62
C ARG A 104 33.00 -38.38 41.34
N THR A 105 32.37 -37.22 41.16
CA THR A 105 33.06 -35.93 41.06
C THR A 105 33.78 -35.60 42.37
N ALA A 106 33.12 -35.78 43.51
CA ALA A 106 33.75 -35.62 44.82
C ALA A 106 34.93 -36.58 45.03
N SER A 107 34.79 -37.86 44.65
CA SER A 107 35.91 -38.81 44.69
C SER A 107 37.06 -38.44 43.75
N ALA A 108 36.79 -37.88 42.57
CA ALA A 108 37.82 -37.44 41.63
C ALA A 108 38.61 -36.22 42.14
N LEU A 109 37.95 -35.33 42.88
CA LEU A 109 38.61 -34.21 43.56
C LEU A 109 39.44 -34.71 44.75
N LEU A 110 38.86 -35.57 45.60
CA LEU A 110 39.53 -36.07 46.82
C LEU A 110 40.71 -37.03 46.54
N ASN A 111 40.72 -37.71 45.39
CA ASN A 111 41.82 -38.57 44.96
C ASN A 111 42.96 -37.76 44.29
N SER A 112 43.30 -36.60 44.86
CA SER A 112 44.38 -35.72 44.42
C SER A 112 45.66 -36.01 45.21
N GLU A 113 46.80 -36.11 44.52
CA GLU A 113 48.09 -36.48 45.14
C GLU A 113 48.73 -35.34 45.96
N SER A 114 48.29 -34.10 45.75
CA SER A 114 48.76 -32.92 46.48
C SER A 114 47.72 -31.80 46.55
N PRO A 115 47.84 -30.86 47.51
CA PRO A 115 46.96 -29.69 47.60
C PRO A 115 46.93 -28.83 46.32
N ALA A 116 48.05 -28.69 45.61
CA ALA A 116 48.10 -27.96 44.33
C ALA A 116 47.26 -28.68 43.25
N SER A 117 47.40 -29.99 43.11
CA SER A 117 46.62 -30.77 42.14
C SER A 117 45.11 -30.78 42.44
N PHE A 118 44.74 -30.66 43.71
CA PHE A 118 43.35 -30.48 44.12
C PHE A 118 42.79 -29.15 43.59
N LEU A 119 43.52 -28.06 43.79
CA LEU A 119 43.11 -26.73 43.34
C LEU A 119 43.01 -26.65 41.81
N ASP A 120 43.93 -27.27 41.07
CA ASP A 120 43.88 -27.32 39.61
C ASP A 120 42.63 -28.07 39.11
N ARG A 121 42.29 -29.21 39.72
CA ARG A 121 41.07 -29.97 39.39
C ARG A 121 39.80 -29.21 39.78
N ALA A 122 39.82 -28.48 40.88
CA ALA A 122 38.70 -27.64 41.30
C ALA A 122 38.45 -26.49 40.32
N ASN A 123 39.51 -25.78 39.90
CA ASN A 123 39.42 -24.72 38.88
C ASN A 123 38.94 -25.28 37.53
N ALA A 124 39.42 -26.45 37.12
CA ALA A 124 38.96 -27.11 35.90
C ALA A 124 37.45 -27.45 35.96
N LEU A 125 36.96 -27.90 37.12
CA LEU A 125 35.54 -28.17 37.32
C LEU A 125 34.70 -26.88 37.26
N GLU A 126 35.19 -25.77 37.80
CA GLU A 126 34.51 -24.47 37.73
C GLU A 126 34.32 -24.01 36.27
N VAL A 127 35.35 -24.17 35.43
CA VAL A 127 35.26 -23.89 34.00
C VAL A 127 34.23 -24.79 33.30
N VAL A 128 34.12 -26.06 33.69
CA VAL A 128 33.09 -26.96 33.15
C VAL A 128 31.70 -26.48 33.53
N VAL A 129 31.45 -26.16 34.81
CA VAL A 129 30.15 -25.66 35.28
C VAL A 129 29.78 -24.36 34.57
N ALA A 130 30.72 -23.42 34.43
CA ALA A 130 30.47 -22.17 33.70
C ALA A 130 30.06 -22.42 32.23
N ASN A 131 30.68 -23.39 31.57
CA ASN A 131 30.31 -23.78 30.20
C ASN A 131 28.94 -24.48 30.11
N GLU A 132 28.59 -25.29 31.12
CA GLU A 132 27.28 -25.95 31.21
C GLU A 132 26.16 -24.92 31.43
N ASP A 133 26.37 -23.98 32.35
CA ASP A 133 25.46 -22.88 32.61
C ASP A 133 25.26 -22.01 31.36
N GLN A 134 26.34 -21.71 30.64
CA GLN A 134 26.26 -21.00 29.37
C GLN A 134 25.43 -21.77 28.33
N ALA A 135 25.58 -23.08 28.22
CA ALA A 135 24.81 -23.89 27.27
C ALA A 135 23.30 -23.87 27.58
N ILE A 136 22.93 -23.91 28.87
CA ILE A 136 21.53 -23.77 29.31
C ILE A 136 21.01 -22.36 29.02
N HIS A 137 21.83 -21.33 29.25
CA HIS A 137 21.47 -19.95 28.96
C HIS A 137 21.18 -19.73 27.47
N GLU A 138 22.08 -20.16 26.59
CA GLU A 138 21.91 -20.07 25.13
C GLU A 138 20.64 -20.82 24.64
N LEU A 139 20.33 -21.96 25.26
CA LEU A 139 19.09 -22.69 24.97
C LEU A 139 17.85 -21.87 25.35
N HIS A 140 17.85 -21.26 26.54
CA HIS A 140 16.74 -20.39 26.96
C HIS A 140 16.62 -19.14 26.08
N GLU A 141 17.73 -18.50 25.70
CA GLU A 141 17.73 -17.34 24.82
C GLU A 141 17.13 -17.66 23.44
N THR A 142 17.51 -18.79 22.85
CA THR A 142 16.96 -19.23 21.56
C THR A 142 15.46 -19.55 21.66
N ARG A 143 15.01 -20.16 22.77
CA ARG A 143 13.57 -20.39 23.03
C ARG A 143 12.81 -19.07 23.14
N ASP A 144 13.35 -18.10 23.87
CA ASP A 144 12.73 -16.80 24.05
C ASP A 144 12.71 -16.01 22.74
N GLN A 145 13.75 -16.14 21.91
CA GLN A 145 13.80 -15.54 20.58
C GLN A 145 12.77 -16.16 19.62
N ILE A 146 12.56 -17.47 19.67
CA ILE A 146 11.47 -18.17 18.95
C ILE A 146 10.13 -17.57 19.38
N ASN A 147 9.85 -17.51 20.68
CA ASN A 147 8.60 -16.97 21.21
C ASN A 147 8.34 -15.52 20.79
N ARG A 148 9.38 -14.66 20.84
CA ARG A 148 9.29 -13.26 20.39
C ARG A 148 9.02 -13.17 18.89
N SER A 149 9.73 -13.95 18.08
CA SER A 149 9.58 -13.94 16.62
C SER A 149 8.21 -14.46 16.18
N THR A 150 7.69 -15.51 16.84
CA THR A 150 6.33 -16.02 16.61
C THR A 150 5.28 -14.94 16.89
N ARG A 151 5.36 -14.25 18.04
CA ARG A 151 4.46 -13.13 18.36
C ARG A 151 4.57 -12.00 17.34
N ALA A 152 5.78 -11.68 16.87
CA ALA A 152 5.97 -10.67 15.83
C ALA A 152 5.29 -11.07 14.51
N VAL A 153 5.35 -12.34 14.12
CA VAL A 153 4.62 -12.86 12.94
C VAL A 153 3.12 -12.72 13.12
N GLU A 154 2.58 -13.02 14.30
CA GLU A 154 1.15 -12.86 14.60
C GLU A 154 0.71 -11.38 14.48
N VAL A 155 1.53 -10.46 14.98
CA VAL A 155 1.30 -9.01 14.84
C VAL A 155 1.26 -8.59 13.38
N GLU A 156 2.18 -9.08 12.54
CA GLU A 156 2.13 -8.80 11.10
C GLU A 156 0.86 -9.37 10.44
N ILE A 157 0.40 -10.56 10.80
CA ILE A 157 -0.85 -11.13 10.27
C ILE A 157 -2.06 -10.24 10.62
N VAL A 158 -2.12 -9.71 11.84
CA VAL A 158 -3.18 -8.77 12.25
C VAL A 158 -3.10 -7.48 11.45
N GLU A 159 -1.90 -6.93 11.26
CA GLU A 159 -1.68 -5.73 10.44
C GLU A 159 -2.08 -5.95 8.98
N GLN A 160 -1.76 -7.11 8.39
CA GLN A 160 -2.18 -7.46 7.02
C GLN A 160 -3.71 -7.45 6.88
N ARG A 161 -4.42 -8.10 7.81
CA ARG A 161 -5.89 -8.13 7.80
C ARG A 161 -6.48 -6.74 7.95
N LYS A 162 -5.91 -5.92 8.82
CA LYS A 162 -6.30 -4.52 9.00
C LYS A 162 -6.12 -3.73 7.70
N GLN A 163 -4.98 -3.85 7.02
CA GLN A 163 -4.75 -3.13 5.76
C GLN A 163 -5.66 -3.60 4.63
N GLN A 164 -5.96 -4.90 4.54
CA GLN A 164 -6.97 -5.42 3.62
C GLN A 164 -8.36 -4.82 3.90
N ALA A 165 -8.75 -4.71 5.18
CA ALA A 165 -10.02 -4.09 5.57
C ALA A 165 -10.05 -2.58 5.24
N VAL A 166 -8.94 -1.85 5.43
CA VAL A 166 -8.81 -0.45 5.02
C VAL A 166 -8.97 -0.34 3.51
N MET A 167 -8.27 -1.15 2.72
CA MET A 167 -8.38 -1.16 1.26
C MET A 167 -9.83 -1.41 0.80
N ALA A 168 -10.50 -2.41 1.39
CA ALA A 168 -11.90 -2.70 1.10
C ALA A 168 -12.84 -1.52 1.44
N LYS A 169 -12.62 -0.86 2.59
CA LYS A 169 -13.39 0.32 3.00
C LYS A 169 -13.17 1.50 2.05
N ARG A 170 -11.93 1.74 1.61
CA ARG A 170 -11.61 2.82 0.65
C ARG A 170 -12.19 2.55 -0.73
N LYS A 171 -12.17 1.29 -1.18
CA LYS A 171 -12.89 0.87 -2.40
C LYS A 171 -14.37 1.19 -2.29
N GLN A 172 -15.02 0.77 -1.20
CA GLN A 172 -16.45 1.00 -0.99
C GLN A 172 -16.78 2.49 -0.90
N GLN A 173 -15.92 3.29 -0.26
CA GLN A 173 -16.05 4.74 -0.18
C GLN A 173 -16.07 5.36 -1.58
N ALA A 174 -15.10 5.01 -2.44
CA ALA A 174 -15.03 5.54 -3.80
C ALA A 174 -16.23 5.10 -4.66
N GLU A 175 -16.61 3.82 -4.61
CA GLU A 175 -17.75 3.31 -5.37
C GLU A 175 -19.08 3.94 -4.93
N LYS A 176 -19.27 4.19 -3.63
CA LYS A 176 -20.44 4.91 -3.12
C LYS A 176 -20.46 6.37 -3.57
N ALA A 177 -19.32 7.06 -3.50
CA ALA A 177 -19.20 8.44 -3.95
C ALA A 177 -19.60 8.57 -5.43
N LEU A 178 -19.09 7.67 -6.27
CA LEU A 178 -19.45 7.59 -7.70
C LEU A 178 -20.92 7.24 -7.91
N ALA A 179 -21.47 6.29 -7.15
CA ALA A 179 -22.87 5.92 -7.28
C ALA A 179 -23.81 7.09 -6.95
N VAL A 180 -23.48 7.89 -5.93
CA VAL A 180 -24.23 9.12 -5.61
C VAL A 180 -24.14 10.13 -6.74
N ALA A 181 -22.94 10.34 -7.29
CA ALA A 181 -22.75 11.25 -8.43
C ALA A 181 -23.56 10.81 -9.66
N VAL A 182 -23.44 9.54 -10.05
CA VAL A 182 -24.17 8.96 -11.20
C VAL A 182 -25.69 8.94 -10.97
N ALA A 183 -26.16 8.72 -9.73
CA ALA A 183 -27.59 8.79 -9.42
C ALA A 183 -28.14 10.22 -9.57
N ASN A 184 -27.38 11.22 -9.10
CA ASN A 184 -27.71 12.63 -9.28
C ASN A 184 -27.73 13.03 -10.77
N GLU A 185 -26.92 12.38 -11.61
CA GLU A 185 -26.84 12.59 -13.06
C GLU A 185 -27.93 11.86 -13.85
N ARG A 186 -28.27 10.61 -13.48
CA ARG A 186 -29.37 9.83 -14.10
C ARG A 186 -30.74 10.47 -13.87
N ALA A 187 -30.90 11.22 -12.78
CA ALA A 187 -32.07 12.08 -12.57
C ALA A 187 -32.11 13.28 -13.55
N ARG A 188 -31.01 13.58 -14.27
CA ARG A 188 -30.86 14.75 -15.15
C ARG A 188 -30.74 14.41 -16.65
N ALA A 189 -30.33 13.21 -17.06
CA ALA A 189 -30.36 12.81 -18.47
C ALA A 189 -30.32 11.28 -18.67
N ALA A 190 -31.11 10.79 -19.63
CA ALA A 190 -31.11 9.42 -20.09
C ALA A 190 -30.11 9.22 -21.26
N ALA A 191 -29.49 8.02 -21.25
CA ALA A 191 -28.67 7.36 -22.27
C ALA A 191 -27.18 7.76 -22.42
N ALA A 192 -26.29 6.80 -22.13
CA ALA A 192 -25.03 6.58 -22.86
C ALA A 192 -24.54 5.14 -22.65
N ALA A 193 -24.20 4.45 -23.76
CA ALA A 193 -23.77 3.06 -23.78
C ALA A 193 -22.34 2.88 -23.26
N SER A 194 -22.19 1.96 -22.32
CA SER A 194 -20.93 1.46 -21.77
C SER A 194 -20.06 0.84 -22.86
N THR A 195 -18.98 1.52 -23.26
CA THR A 195 -17.94 0.91 -24.10
C THR A 195 -16.65 0.87 -23.28
N THR A 196 -16.30 -0.31 -22.76
CA THR A 196 -15.00 -0.55 -22.15
C THR A 196 -13.92 -0.40 -23.23
N PRO A 197 -12.92 0.48 -23.06
CA PRO A 197 -11.84 0.62 -24.03
C PRO A 197 -11.14 -0.74 -24.20
N THR A 198 -11.18 -1.29 -25.42
CA THR A 198 -10.41 -2.49 -25.75
C THR A 198 -8.99 -2.05 -26.09
N THR A 199 -8.03 -2.47 -25.27
CA THR A 199 -6.63 -2.08 -25.35
C THR A 199 -5.92 -2.82 -26.48
N THR A 200 -5.32 -2.08 -27.42
CA THR A 200 -4.30 -2.63 -28.33
C THR A 200 -2.95 -2.35 -27.70
N GLN A 201 -2.25 -3.43 -27.34
CA GLN A 201 -1.03 -3.40 -26.54
C GLN A 201 0.11 -2.67 -27.23
N ASN A 202 0.69 -1.70 -26.52
CA ASN A 202 2.11 -1.34 -26.58
C ASN A 202 2.44 -0.68 -25.23
N SER A 203 2.61 -1.50 -24.19
CA SER A 203 2.83 -1.02 -22.82
C SER A 203 4.31 -0.70 -22.60
N THR A 204 4.75 0.45 -23.14
CA THR A 204 6.00 1.06 -22.71
C THR A 204 5.94 1.21 -21.18
N LYS A 205 6.88 0.60 -20.47
CA LYS A 205 6.96 0.71 -19.00
C LYS A 205 7.56 2.06 -18.64
N ALA A 206 6.81 2.89 -17.93
CA ALA A 206 7.32 4.13 -17.35
C ALA A 206 8.46 3.84 -16.36
N THR A 207 9.37 4.75 -16.15
CA THR A 207 10.29 4.68 -15.00
C THR A 207 9.49 4.94 -13.70
N PRO A 208 9.69 4.19 -12.61
CA PRO A 208 8.96 4.42 -11.36
C PRO A 208 9.30 5.79 -10.78
N ALA A 209 8.29 6.49 -10.27
CA ALA A 209 8.49 7.69 -9.47
C ALA A 209 9.26 7.34 -8.18
N PRO A 210 10.09 8.27 -7.66
CA PRO A 210 10.81 8.05 -6.40
C PRO A 210 9.88 7.70 -5.24
N ARG A 211 10.34 6.79 -4.37
CA ARG A 211 9.65 6.36 -3.15
C ARG A 211 10.55 6.59 -1.94
N ASN A 212 9.94 6.73 -0.76
CA ASN A 212 10.66 6.72 0.50
C ASN A 212 11.36 5.37 0.73
N PRO A 213 12.33 5.27 1.66
CA PRO A 213 13.01 4.01 1.97
C PRO A 213 12.07 2.88 2.42
N ASP A 214 10.92 3.23 3.01
CA ASP A 214 9.86 2.29 3.41
C ASP A 214 8.89 1.96 2.25
N GLY A 215 9.15 2.45 1.04
CA GLY A 215 8.32 2.26 -0.15
C GLY A 215 7.08 3.15 -0.22
N SER A 216 6.79 3.97 0.80
CA SER A 216 5.68 4.93 0.75
C SER A 216 5.93 6.04 -0.25
N TRP A 217 4.86 6.70 -0.68
CA TRP A 217 4.96 7.87 -1.55
C TRP A 217 5.32 9.10 -0.73
N PRO A 218 6.35 9.87 -1.11
CA PRO A 218 6.65 11.11 -0.42
C PRO A 218 5.50 12.11 -0.61
N ALA A 219 5.17 12.84 0.45
CA ALA A 219 4.29 14.00 0.32
C ALA A 219 5.01 15.05 -0.53
N GLU A 220 4.34 15.52 -1.58
CA GLU A 220 4.89 16.53 -2.48
C GLU A 220 3.91 17.68 -2.60
N THR A 221 4.46 18.88 -2.72
CA THR A 221 3.70 20.11 -2.92
C THR A 221 4.07 20.73 -4.27
N CYS A 222 3.20 21.62 -4.73
CA CYS A 222 3.41 22.50 -5.88
C CYS A 222 4.75 23.25 -5.70
N SER A 223 5.79 22.82 -6.42
CA SER A 223 7.18 23.26 -6.16
C SER A 223 8.04 23.37 -7.42
N VAL A 224 7.57 22.84 -8.55
CA VAL A 224 8.25 22.94 -9.84
C VAL A 224 7.38 23.74 -10.79
N ASN A 225 7.96 24.68 -11.54
CA ASN A 225 7.22 25.42 -12.55
C ASN A 225 6.56 24.46 -13.55
N ASP A 226 5.29 24.68 -13.83
CA ASP A 226 4.56 23.89 -14.82
C ASP A 226 5.15 24.14 -16.22
N PRO A 227 5.67 23.10 -16.92
CA PRO A 227 6.24 23.25 -18.25
C PRO A 227 5.18 23.20 -19.38
N THR A 228 3.89 23.13 -19.04
CA THR A 228 2.79 23.24 -19.99
C THR A 228 2.39 24.71 -20.22
N PRO A 229 1.46 25.02 -21.15
CA PRO A 229 0.99 26.40 -21.34
C PRO A 229 0.25 27.01 -20.14
N ALA A 230 0.02 26.22 -19.08
CA ALA A 230 -0.53 26.72 -17.83
C ALA A 230 0.48 27.56 -17.04
N ASN A 231 -0.02 28.51 -16.25
CA ASN A 231 0.80 29.36 -15.39
C ASN A 231 0.66 28.95 -13.93
N GLY A 232 1.73 28.41 -13.34
CA GLY A 232 1.79 28.02 -11.93
C GLY A 232 2.83 26.93 -11.68
N CYS A 233 2.59 26.09 -10.67
CA CYS A 233 3.49 24.99 -10.32
C CYS A 233 2.79 23.62 -10.33
N ILE A 234 3.60 22.58 -10.44
CA ILE A 234 3.21 21.19 -10.29
C ILE A 234 4.10 20.50 -9.27
N THR A 235 3.70 19.32 -8.82
CA THR A 235 4.57 18.47 -8.00
C THR A 235 5.66 17.82 -8.87
N PRO A 236 6.82 17.47 -8.29
CA PRO A 236 7.84 16.67 -8.98
C PRO A 236 7.28 15.38 -9.61
N ARG A 237 6.33 14.72 -8.95
CA ARG A 237 5.64 13.53 -9.44
C ARG A 237 4.75 13.79 -10.65
N THR A 238 4.01 14.89 -10.67
CA THR A 238 3.22 15.29 -11.85
C THR A 238 4.14 15.57 -13.03
N LEU A 239 5.25 16.27 -12.80
CA LEU A 239 6.27 16.49 -13.84
C LEU A 239 6.85 15.17 -14.35
N HIS A 240 7.14 14.23 -13.44
CA HIS A 240 7.63 12.91 -13.79
C HIS A 240 6.60 12.16 -14.65
N ALA A 241 5.33 12.10 -14.25
CA ALA A 241 4.28 11.44 -15.00
C ALA A 241 4.06 12.07 -16.39
N LEU A 242 4.09 13.40 -16.49
CA LEU A 242 4.07 14.13 -17.76
C LEU A 242 5.22 13.70 -18.68
N ASN A 243 6.44 13.64 -18.14
CA ASN A 243 7.63 13.26 -18.90
C ASN A 243 7.59 11.79 -19.32
N GLN A 244 7.08 10.89 -18.49
CA GLN A 244 6.91 9.47 -18.85
C GLN A 244 5.86 9.28 -19.95
N ALA A 245 4.74 10.01 -19.91
CA ALA A 245 3.75 9.99 -20.98
C ALA A 245 4.34 10.52 -22.31
N LYS A 246 5.07 11.65 -22.26
CA LYS A 246 5.77 12.19 -23.44
C LYS A 246 6.81 11.20 -24.01
N ALA A 247 7.60 10.58 -23.14
CA ALA A 247 8.59 9.57 -23.54
C ALA A 247 7.94 8.32 -24.18
N ALA A 248 6.70 8.00 -23.80
CA ALA A 248 5.90 6.94 -24.41
C ALA A 248 5.22 7.36 -25.73
N GLY A 249 5.46 8.57 -26.22
CA GLY A 249 4.93 9.07 -27.50
C GLY A 249 3.64 9.89 -27.38
N PHE A 250 3.17 10.18 -26.16
CA PHE A 250 1.99 11.01 -25.93
C PHE A 250 2.37 12.48 -25.81
N THR A 251 2.57 13.13 -26.96
CA THR A 251 3.14 14.49 -27.06
C THR A 251 2.15 15.57 -27.52
N ARG A 252 0.84 15.27 -27.59
CA ARG A 252 -0.20 16.27 -27.90
C ARG A 252 -0.31 17.32 -26.79
N TYR A 253 -1.12 18.36 -27.02
CA TYR A 253 -1.37 19.43 -26.06
C TYR A 253 -1.69 18.89 -24.65
N VAL A 254 -1.08 19.47 -23.63
CA VAL A 254 -1.33 19.14 -22.21
C VAL A 254 -1.44 20.44 -21.43
N SER A 255 -2.31 20.49 -20.43
CA SER A 255 -2.37 21.56 -19.43
C SER A 255 -2.42 20.93 -18.04
N CYS A 256 -1.52 21.32 -17.14
CA CYS A 256 -1.45 20.71 -15.81
C CYS A 256 -2.02 21.58 -14.70
N PHE A 257 -1.41 22.69 -14.36
CA PHE A 257 -1.86 23.56 -13.29
C PHE A 257 -3.07 24.42 -13.73
N ARG A 258 -3.94 24.73 -12.78
CA ARG A 258 -4.98 25.76 -12.92
C ARG A 258 -5.18 26.44 -11.58
N SER A 259 -5.13 27.78 -11.56
CA SER A 259 -5.45 28.56 -10.37
C SER A 259 -6.95 28.57 -10.12
N GLY A 260 -7.38 28.22 -8.90
CA GLY A 260 -8.79 28.19 -8.52
C GLY A 260 -9.52 26.92 -8.96
N GLY A 261 -10.72 26.72 -8.43
CA GLY A 261 -11.46 25.45 -8.54
C GLY A 261 -11.16 24.51 -7.36
N SER A 262 -11.63 23.28 -7.48
CA SER A 262 -11.38 22.19 -6.52
C SER A 262 -10.56 21.08 -7.18
N GLY A 263 -10.39 19.94 -6.54
CA GLY A 263 -9.67 18.80 -7.14
C GLY A 263 -8.16 18.98 -7.15
N GLU A 264 -7.52 18.41 -8.17
CA GLU A 264 -6.08 18.13 -8.15
C GLU A 264 -5.23 19.13 -8.96
N HIS A 265 -5.85 19.85 -9.91
CA HIS A 265 -5.16 20.90 -10.67
C HIS A 265 -4.59 22.03 -9.79
N PRO A 266 -5.33 22.60 -8.80
CA PRO A 266 -4.80 23.68 -7.96
C PRO A 266 -3.68 23.23 -7.02
N LYS A 267 -3.59 21.91 -6.79
CA LYS A 267 -2.55 21.29 -5.95
C LYS A 267 -1.30 20.95 -6.76
N GLY A 268 -1.34 21.12 -8.08
CA GLY A 268 -0.25 20.74 -8.99
C GLY A 268 -0.12 19.23 -9.18
N ARG A 269 -1.20 18.47 -8.89
CA ARG A 269 -1.24 16.99 -8.89
C ARG A 269 -2.01 16.40 -10.07
N ALA A 270 -2.37 17.22 -11.06
CA ALA A 270 -3.12 16.76 -12.23
C ALA A 270 -2.60 17.32 -13.55
N CYS A 271 -2.90 16.59 -14.62
CA CYS A 271 -2.72 17.01 -16.01
C CYS A 271 -3.88 16.55 -16.90
N ASP A 272 -4.39 17.47 -17.71
CA ASP A 272 -5.33 17.18 -18.81
C ASP A 272 -4.53 17.03 -20.10
N PHE A 273 -4.48 15.81 -20.64
CA PHE A 273 -3.84 15.49 -21.90
C PHE A 273 -4.86 15.50 -23.02
N ALA A 274 -4.79 16.50 -23.89
CA ALA A 274 -5.74 16.64 -24.99
C ALA A 274 -5.71 15.41 -25.92
N ALA A 275 -6.90 15.00 -26.34
CA ALA A 275 -7.05 14.02 -27.38
C ALA A 275 -6.65 14.62 -28.73
N GLN A 276 -6.85 15.92 -28.98
CA GLN A 276 -6.44 16.61 -30.21
C GLN A 276 -5.03 17.20 -30.10
N LYS A 277 -4.40 17.55 -31.23
CA LYS A 277 -3.00 18.01 -31.24
C LYS A 277 -2.80 19.38 -30.61
N ASP A 278 -3.66 20.34 -30.94
CA ASP A 278 -3.41 21.77 -30.71
C ASP A 278 -4.37 22.39 -29.67
N GLY A 279 -4.96 21.57 -28.80
CA GLY A 279 -5.84 22.04 -27.73
C GLY A 279 -6.92 21.02 -27.36
N PHE A 280 -7.80 21.40 -26.43
CA PHE A 280 -8.84 20.51 -25.92
C PHE A 280 -10.00 20.28 -26.89
N GLY A 281 -10.41 21.27 -27.70
CA GLY A 281 -11.34 21.08 -28.81
C GLY A 281 -12.64 20.31 -28.48
N GLY A 282 -13.22 19.65 -29.49
CA GLY A 282 -14.49 18.91 -29.37
C GLY A 282 -14.32 17.46 -28.90
N ALA A 283 -15.44 16.75 -28.72
CA ALA A 283 -15.41 15.34 -28.32
C ALA A 283 -14.57 14.50 -29.29
N ALA A 284 -13.65 13.71 -28.74
CA ALA A 284 -12.69 12.94 -29.52
C ALA A 284 -13.39 11.87 -30.34
N THR A 285 -13.09 11.82 -31.63
CA THR A 285 -13.56 10.79 -32.56
C THR A 285 -12.38 10.23 -33.37
N GLY A 286 -12.60 9.12 -34.08
CA GLY A 286 -11.57 8.53 -34.95
C GLY A 286 -10.20 8.37 -34.25
N GLY A 287 -9.14 8.84 -34.92
CA GLY A 287 -7.77 8.74 -34.43
C GLY A 287 -7.49 9.49 -33.12
N ASP A 288 -8.24 10.55 -32.80
CA ASP A 288 -8.11 11.26 -31.52
C ASP A 288 -8.62 10.40 -30.37
N ARG A 289 -9.72 9.66 -30.61
CA ARG A 289 -10.25 8.71 -29.62
C ARG A 289 -9.33 7.51 -29.44
N THR A 290 -8.73 7.00 -30.51
CA THR A 290 -7.70 5.95 -30.41
C THR A 290 -6.49 6.42 -29.61
N TYR A 291 -6.02 7.65 -29.84
CA TYR A 291 -4.93 8.24 -29.08
C TYR A 291 -5.27 8.33 -27.58
N GLY A 292 -6.44 8.87 -27.23
CA GLY A 292 -6.89 8.95 -25.84
C GLY A 292 -7.05 7.59 -25.16
N ASN A 293 -7.60 6.59 -25.87
CA ASN A 293 -7.68 5.21 -25.37
C ASN A 293 -6.29 4.65 -25.03
N ASN A 294 -5.31 4.83 -25.92
CA ASN A 294 -3.95 4.34 -25.71
C ASN A 294 -3.23 5.06 -24.56
N LEU A 295 -3.45 6.37 -24.42
CA LEU A 295 -2.89 7.15 -23.31
C LEU A 295 -3.50 6.72 -21.97
N ALA A 296 -4.83 6.61 -21.90
CA ALA A 296 -5.51 6.15 -20.69
C ALA A 296 -5.02 4.75 -20.29
N ALA A 297 -4.86 3.84 -21.26
CA ALA A 297 -4.29 2.52 -21.03
C ALA A 297 -2.85 2.57 -20.49
N PHE A 298 -1.98 3.38 -21.09
CA PHE A 298 -0.61 3.57 -20.61
C PHE A 298 -0.57 4.05 -19.15
N LEU A 299 -1.40 5.03 -18.79
CA LEU A 299 -1.46 5.56 -17.43
C LEU A 299 -1.97 4.51 -16.43
N VAL A 300 -2.98 3.74 -16.81
CA VAL A 300 -3.53 2.64 -16.01
C VAL A 300 -2.50 1.51 -15.82
N ASP A 301 -1.84 1.08 -16.89
CA ASP A 301 -0.82 0.02 -16.86
C ASP A 301 0.40 0.43 -16.01
N ASN A 302 0.67 1.74 -15.93
CA ASN A 302 1.77 2.30 -15.14
C ASN A 302 1.30 2.93 -13.81
N ALA A 303 0.07 2.67 -13.36
CA ALA A 303 -0.52 3.38 -12.24
C ALA A 303 0.29 3.28 -10.93
N ASP A 304 0.80 2.09 -10.61
CA ASP A 304 1.65 1.85 -9.44
C ASP A 304 3.04 2.49 -9.56
N ARG A 305 3.51 2.74 -10.78
CA ARG A 305 4.82 3.35 -11.07
C ARG A 305 4.73 4.87 -11.02
N LEU A 306 3.57 5.44 -11.33
CA LEU A 306 3.33 6.89 -11.39
C LEU A 306 2.55 7.44 -10.17
N ALA A 307 2.18 6.57 -9.21
CA ALA A 307 1.31 6.89 -8.09
C ALA A 307 -0.05 7.50 -8.50
N VAL A 308 -0.68 6.91 -9.50
CA VAL A 308 -1.96 7.40 -10.02
C VAL A 308 -3.05 7.28 -8.94
N LEU A 309 -3.71 8.40 -8.63
CA LEU A 309 -4.93 8.41 -7.82
C LEU A 309 -6.13 8.02 -8.67
N TYR A 310 -6.27 8.62 -9.86
CA TYR A 310 -7.29 8.27 -10.82
C TYR A 310 -6.95 8.76 -12.23
N VAL A 311 -7.58 8.12 -13.22
CA VAL A 311 -7.57 8.56 -14.62
C VAL A 311 -9.01 8.76 -15.05
N ILE A 312 -9.35 9.87 -15.70
CA ILE A 312 -10.69 10.08 -16.26
C ILE A 312 -10.55 10.16 -17.78
N TRP A 313 -11.33 9.36 -18.48
CA TRP A 313 -11.39 9.35 -19.92
C TRP A 313 -12.76 8.93 -20.41
N TYR A 314 -13.30 9.71 -21.34
CA TYR A 314 -14.51 9.40 -22.08
C TYR A 314 -15.70 9.00 -21.19
N ARG A 315 -15.99 9.87 -20.21
CA ARG A 315 -17.07 9.68 -19.21
C ARG A 315 -16.87 8.49 -18.27
N GLN A 316 -15.62 8.05 -18.11
CA GLN A 316 -15.25 6.98 -17.19
C GLN A 316 -14.10 7.42 -16.31
N ILE A 317 -14.10 6.94 -15.07
CA ILE A 317 -13.00 7.10 -14.14
C ILE A 317 -12.41 5.74 -13.82
N TRP A 318 -11.10 5.61 -13.91
CA TRP A 318 -10.34 4.48 -13.42
C TRP A 318 -9.81 4.78 -12.03
N LEU A 319 -10.02 3.84 -11.11
CA LEU A 319 -9.50 3.89 -9.75
C LEU A 319 -8.60 2.68 -9.47
N PRO A 320 -7.47 2.85 -8.74
CA PRO A 320 -6.61 1.73 -8.33
C PRO A 320 -7.32 0.63 -7.54
N SER A 321 -8.44 0.97 -6.89
CA SER A 321 -9.22 0.08 -6.03
C SER A 321 -10.31 -0.70 -6.78
N SER A 322 -10.82 -0.19 -7.90
CA SER A 322 -12.06 -0.70 -8.51
C SER A 322 -12.09 -0.70 -10.05
N GLY A 323 -11.01 -0.27 -10.71
CA GLY A 323 -10.94 -0.21 -12.17
C GLY A 323 -11.83 0.89 -12.75
N TRP A 324 -12.23 0.72 -14.02
CA TRP A 324 -13.10 1.66 -14.72
C TRP A 324 -14.53 1.65 -14.16
N LYS A 325 -15.06 2.85 -13.89
CA LYS A 325 -16.41 3.14 -13.45
C LYS A 325 -16.98 4.29 -14.29
N SER A 326 -18.29 4.42 -14.32
CA SER A 326 -18.95 5.58 -14.94
C SER A 326 -18.59 6.85 -14.19
N TYR A 327 -18.32 7.92 -14.92
CA TYR A 327 -18.03 9.26 -14.41
C TYR A 327 -18.59 10.26 -15.42
N SER A 328 -19.83 10.71 -15.25
CA SER A 328 -20.35 11.75 -16.15
C SER A 328 -19.91 13.12 -15.65
N GLY A 329 -19.50 13.98 -16.56
CA GLY A 329 -19.34 15.39 -16.28
C GLY A 329 -20.70 16.03 -16.07
N ALA A 330 -20.77 17.00 -15.16
CA ALA A 330 -22.04 17.66 -14.85
C ALA A 330 -22.46 18.71 -15.91
N GLY A 331 -21.58 19.05 -16.87
CA GLY A 331 -21.75 20.19 -17.77
C GLY A 331 -22.26 19.87 -19.17
N GLY A 332 -22.25 18.60 -19.59
CA GLY A 332 -22.71 18.19 -20.94
C GLY A 332 -21.83 18.69 -22.08
N ASP A 333 -20.64 19.21 -21.77
CA ASP A 333 -19.64 19.66 -22.74
C ASP A 333 -18.43 18.71 -22.77
N PRO A 334 -17.65 18.69 -23.86
CA PRO A 334 -16.57 17.73 -24.02
C PRO A 334 -15.49 17.76 -22.94
N SER A 335 -15.23 18.92 -22.33
CA SER A 335 -14.23 19.07 -21.29
C SER A 335 -14.76 18.53 -19.97
N SER A 336 -15.93 18.97 -19.48
CA SER A 336 -16.46 18.43 -18.22
C SER A 336 -16.75 16.93 -18.30
N ASP A 337 -17.15 16.42 -19.47
CA ASP A 337 -17.37 14.99 -19.72
C ASP A 337 -16.10 14.19 -20.04
N HIS A 338 -14.93 14.83 -20.10
CA HIS A 338 -13.64 14.22 -20.41
C HIS A 338 -13.65 13.43 -21.72
N THR A 339 -14.44 13.88 -22.70
CA THR A 339 -14.50 13.24 -24.01
C THR A 339 -13.46 13.78 -24.97
N ASN A 340 -12.81 14.89 -24.63
CA ASN A 340 -11.80 15.56 -25.46
C ASN A 340 -10.38 15.52 -24.86
N HIS A 341 -10.19 15.00 -23.64
CA HIS A 341 -8.90 14.84 -22.99
C HIS A 341 -8.89 13.69 -21.98
N VAL A 342 -7.71 13.11 -21.76
CA VAL A 342 -7.44 12.17 -20.67
C VAL A 342 -6.95 12.97 -19.47
N HIS A 343 -7.70 12.96 -18.37
CA HIS A 343 -7.29 13.58 -17.12
C HIS A 343 -6.53 12.57 -16.26
N LEU A 344 -5.40 12.99 -15.72
CA LEU A 344 -4.56 12.23 -14.81
C LEU A 344 -4.48 12.97 -13.48
N SER A 345 -4.70 12.27 -12.37
CA SER A 345 -4.37 12.73 -11.02
C SER A 345 -3.38 11.79 -10.34
N VAL A 346 -2.39 12.35 -9.64
CA VAL A 346 -1.31 11.61 -8.93
C VAL A 346 -1.27 11.95 -7.44
N TYR A 347 -0.65 11.06 -6.64
CA TYR A 347 -0.61 11.10 -5.16
C TYR A 347 -0.17 12.45 -4.58
#